data_AF-A0A7K1LBX3-F1
#
_entry.id   AF-A0A7K1LBX3-F1
#
_cell.length_a   1.000
_cell.length_b   1.000
_cell.length_c   1.000
_cell.angle_alpha   90.00
_cell.angle_beta   90.00
_cell.angle_gamma   90.00
#
_symmetry.space_group_name_H-M   'P 1'
#
loop_
_entity.id
_entity.type
_entity.pdbx_description
1 polymer ?
#
loop_
_entity_poly.entity_id
_entity_poly.type
_entity_poly.pdbx_seq_one_letter_code
_entity_poly.pdbx_strand_id
1 'polypeptide(L)'
;MCHHGRSTRAPLDPAAPLHAPDRRADRHHRPGHPSLGQHRRPRQRPCADPVPGRIIGGIAGRGARPPVRGPAAGDPARVVREQEVPEEERHDHRRWVFRTDARGRPKTATAKPLAAGAGHPDPQCRADVGHFGGTGYDGGHLIAQTLRGPTRRHNLVPQWHTINRGIYHSFENAAKKCLAKGQVQVYTATVFYPRSGDSVIPDHFKTSMTVKAPNFHAKKITLKNIPNSNANTDALKTQLDNDVKAAGCTS
;
A
#
# COMPACT_ATOMS: atom_id res chain seq x y z
N MET A 1 -37.02 -25.43 -39.91
CA MET A 1 -36.58 -26.13 -41.14
C MET A 1 -35.97 -25.04 -42.04
N CYS A 2 -34.65 -24.79 -42.09
CA CYS A 2 -33.51 -25.57 -42.65
C CYS A 2 -33.78 -25.94 -44.12
N HIS A 3 -32.94 -25.71 -45.15
CA HIS A 3 -31.47 -25.82 -45.32
C HIS A 3 -31.04 -25.16 -46.66
N HIS A 4 -29.89 -24.46 -46.73
CA HIS A 4 -28.60 -24.81 -47.40
C HIS A 4 -28.42 -24.51 -48.91
N GLY A 5 -27.22 -24.03 -49.25
CA GLY A 5 -26.74 -23.78 -50.62
C GLY A 5 -25.66 -24.75 -51.13
N ARG A 6 -25.08 -24.42 -52.30
CA ARG A 6 -23.81 -24.88 -52.95
C ARG A 6 -23.70 -24.11 -54.29
N SER A 7 -22.59 -23.51 -54.74
CA SER A 7 -21.18 -23.89 -55.00
C SER A 7 -20.93 -24.76 -56.24
N THR A 8 -20.30 -24.17 -57.27
CA THR A 8 -19.45 -24.77 -58.34
C THR A 8 -18.54 -23.65 -58.93
N ARG A 9 -17.21 -23.68 -58.72
CA ARG A 9 -16.07 -24.20 -59.53
C ARG A 9 -15.35 -23.16 -60.44
N ALA A 10 -14.01 -23.19 -60.35
CA ALA A 10 -12.99 -22.30 -60.95
C ALA A 10 -12.71 -22.52 -62.46
N PRO A 11 -11.80 -21.75 -63.09
CA PRO A 11 -10.42 -22.27 -63.26
C PRO A 11 -9.23 -21.25 -63.32
N LEU A 12 -8.06 -21.79 -62.91
CA LEU A 12 -6.68 -21.72 -63.48
C LEU A 12 -5.87 -20.39 -63.63
N ASP A 13 -4.73 -20.41 -62.92
CA ASP A 13 -3.45 -19.67 -63.06
C ASP A 13 -2.75 -19.94 -64.42
N PRO A 14 -1.78 -19.12 -64.92
CA PRO A 14 -0.42 -19.13 -64.34
C PRO A 14 0.48 -17.86 -64.50
N ALA A 15 1.60 -17.92 -63.76
CA ALA A 15 2.96 -17.48 -64.11
C ALA A 15 3.52 -16.16 -63.50
N ALA A 16 4.43 -16.34 -62.53
CA ALA A 16 5.66 -15.55 -62.32
C ALA A 16 6.69 -15.86 -63.46
N PRO A 17 7.91 -15.24 -63.60
CA PRO A 17 8.72 -14.62 -62.54
C PRO A 17 9.71 -13.48 -62.97
N LEU A 18 10.59 -13.10 -62.02
CA LEU A 18 12.03 -12.75 -62.14
C LEU A 18 12.53 -11.29 -62.02
N HIS A 19 13.60 -11.22 -61.21
CA HIS A 19 14.78 -10.35 -61.25
C HIS A 19 14.86 -9.06 -60.41
N ALA A 20 15.56 -9.19 -59.29
CA ALA A 20 16.51 -8.19 -58.77
C ALA A 20 17.70 -8.00 -59.75
N PRO A 21 18.45 -6.88 -59.65
CA PRO A 21 19.70 -6.99 -58.90
C PRO A 21 20.12 -5.78 -58.04
N ASP A 22 21.01 -6.14 -57.14
CA ASP A 22 21.90 -5.43 -56.20
C ASP A 22 22.77 -4.31 -56.82
N ARG A 23 23.00 -3.21 -56.09
CA ARG A 23 24.25 -2.42 -56.15
C ARG A 23 24.60 -1.81 -54.80
N ARG A 24 25.80 -2.20 -54.34
CA ARG A 24 26.58 -1.69 -53.21
C ARG A 24 27.27 -0.35 -53.48
N ALA A 25 27.79 0.20 -52.37
CA ALA A 25 28.78 1.28 -52.18
C ALA A 25 28.13 2.68 -52.03
N ASP A 26 28.37 3.44 -50.96
CA ASP A 26 29.69 3.79 -50.44
C ASP A 26 29.82 3.90 -48.91
N ARG A 27 31.05 3.63 -48.47
CA ARG A 27 31.59 3.88 -47.13
C ARG A 27 31.87 5.36 -46.95
N HIS A 28 31.44 5.95 -45.84
CA HIS A 28 32.25 6.94 -45.14
C HIS A 28 32.24 6.69 -43.62
N HIS A 29 33.44 6.43 -43.12
CA HIS A 29 33.78 6.27 -41.72
C HIS A 29 34.08 7.66 -41.14
N ARG A 30 33.39 8.07 -40.08
CA ARG A 30 33.89 9.08 -39.13
C ARG A 30 33.59 8.63 -37.69
N PRO A 31 34.58 8.69 -36.77
CA PRO A 31 34.44 8.17 -35.42
C PRO A 31 33.99 9.26 -34.43
N GLY A 32 33.35 8.81 -33.34
CA GLY A 32 33.40 9.50 -32.05
C GLY A 32 32.23 10.42 -31.72
N HIS A 33 31.12 9.85 -31.23
CA HIS A 33 30.28 10.52 -30.23
C HIS A 33 29.97 9.52 -29.11
N PRO A 34 30.29 9.83 -27.84
CA PRO A 34 29.92 8.97 -26.73
C PRO A 34 28.39 8.99 -26.58
N SER A 35 27.82 7.79 -26.65
CA SER A 35 26.41 7.52 -26.44
C SER A 35 25.91 8.20 -25.16
N LEU A 36 24.83 8.97 -25.34
CA LEU A 36 24.05 9.62 -24.31
C LEU A 36 23.74 8.67 -23.16
N GLY A 37 23.80 9.26 -21.96
CA GLY A 37 23.80 8.59 -20.68
C GLY A 37 22.80 7.45 -20.57
N GLN A 38 23.30 6.35 -20.01
CA GLN A 38 22.50 5.34 -19.36
C GLN A 38 21.43 6.05 -18.51
N HIS A 39 20.17 5.96 -18.95
CA HIS A 39 19.03 6.27 -18.11
C HIS A 39 19.14 5.35 -16.90
N ARG A 40 19.72 5.89 -15.81
CA ARG A 40 19.63 5.27 -14.50
C ARG A 40 18.15 5.18 -14.21
N ARG A 41 17.62 3.94 -14.26
CA ARG A 41 16.30 3.64 -13.70
C ARG A 41 16.24 4.30 -12.33
N PRO A 42 15.15 5.01 -11.98
CA PRO A 42 15.02 5.57 -10.64
C PRO A 42 15.21 4.42 -9.65
N ARG A 43 16.19 4.57 -8.74
CA ARG A 43 16.40 3.60 -7.66
C ARG A 43 15.07 3.44 -6.94
N GLN A 44 14.50 2.24 -6.94
CA GLN A 44 13.34 1.93 -6.11
C GLN A 44 13.70 2.32 -4.67
N ARG A 45 12.90 3.22 -4.09
CA ARG A 45 13.14 3.75 -2.75
C ARG A 45 12.98 2.60 -1.74
N PRO A 46 13.92 2.37 -0.81
CA PRO A 46 13.78 1.31 0.17
C PRO A 46 12.55 1.58 1.04
N CYS A 47 11.84 0.51 1.39
CA CYS A 47 10.73 0.60 2.33
C CYS A 47 11.16 0.77 3.78
N ALA A 48 12.45 0.62 4.05
CA ALA A 48 13.07 0.69 5.35
C ALA A 48 14.01 1.89 5.41
N ASP A 49 13.61 2.91 6.16
CA ASP A 49 14.52 3.40 7.19
C ASP A 49 13.90 2.97 8.52
N PRO A 50 14.53 2.07 9.30
CA PRO A 50 14.24 2.03 10.72
C PRO A 50 14.55 3.43 11.26
N VAL A 51 13.58 4.05 11.92
CA VAL A 51 13.80 5.34 12.56
C VAL A 51 15.04 5.22 13.46
N PRO A 52 16.00 6.15 13.39
CA PRO A 52 17.23 6.07 14.17
C PRO A 52 16.88 5.97 15.65
N GLY A 53 17.12 4.77 16.19
CA GLY A 53 16.65 4.33 17.49
C GLY A 53 17.24 2.96 17.82
N ARG A 54 18.57 2.89 17.84
CA ARG A 54 19.41 1.94 18.59
C ARG A 54 18.91 0.48 18.66
N ILE A 55 19.41 -0.37 17.77
CA ILE A 55 19.48 -1.81 18.00
C ILE A 55 20.43 -2.05 19.19
N ILE A 56 19.96 -2.70 20.25
CA ILE A 56 20.81 -3.25 21.32
C ILE A 56 20.94 -4.75 21.09
N GLY A 57 22.18 -5.22 20.91
CA GLY A 57 22.54 -6.63 20.96
C GLY A 57 23.77 -6.97 20.13
N GLY A 58 24.98 -6.80 20.68
CA GLY A 58 26.23 -7.28 20.06
C GLY A 58 27.49 -6.61 20.64
N ILE A 59 28.50 -7.41 20.98
CA ILE A 59 29.52 -7.21 22.01
C ILE A 59 30.81 -6.52 21.49
N ALA A 60 31.49 -5.79 22.40
CA ALA A 60 32.90 -5.37 22.48
C ALA A 60 33.45 -4.21 21.61
N GLY A 61 34.02 -3.22 22.31
CA GLY A 61 34.95 -2.22 21.77
C GLY A 61 35.17 -1.05 22.74
N ARG A 62 36.24 -1.11 23.55
CA ARG A 62 36.64 -0.07 24.51
C ARG A 62 37.14 1.18 23.76
N GLY A 63 36.80 2.38 24.25
CA GLY A 63 37.40 3.64 23.82
C GLY A 63 36.62 4.85 24.30
N ALA A 64 37.02 5.43 25.43
CA ALA A 64 36.43 6.64 26.01
C ALA A 64 37.12 7.92 25.50
N ARG A 65 36.35 8.99 25.26
CA ARG A 65 36.76 10.40 25.49
C ARG A 65 35.52 11.27 25.84
N PRO A 66 35.66 12.30 26.71
CA PRO A 66 34.56 12.97 27.44
C PRO A 66 34.05 14.26 26.73
N PRO A 67 33.07 15.01 27.31
CA PRO A 67 32.01 15.68 26.56
C PRO A 67 32.27 17.16 26.23
N VAL A 68 31.58 17.67 25.21
CA VAL A 68 31.42 19.12 24.98
C VAL A 68 30.01 19.52 25.41
N ARG A 69 29.91 20.58 26.22
CA ARG A 69 28.68 21.09 26.86
C ARG A 69 28.27 22.45 26.26
N GLY A 70 26.96 22.61 26.01
CA GLY A 70 26.18 23.86 26.07
C GLY A 70 25.85 24.54 24.71
N PRO A 71 24.78 25.39 24.61
CA PRO A 71 23.76 25.81 25.60
C PRO A 71 22.30 25.42 25.18
N ALA A 72 21.38 25.05 26.08
CA ALA A 72 20.37 25.82 26.85
C ALA A 72 19.00 26.09 26.15
N ALA A 73 17.92 25.68 26.86
CA ALA A 73 16.55 26.22 26.98
C ALA A 73 15.63 26.54 25.76
N GLY A 74 14.36 26.08 25.87
CA GLY A 74 13.17 26.45 25.07
C GLY A 74 12.99 25.60 23.80
N ASP A 75 11.84 25.07 23.38
CA ASP A 75 10.42 25.19 23.73
C ASP A 75 9.68 23.98 23.05
N PRO A 76 8.34 23.81 23.04
CA PRO A 76 7.66 22.52 23.15
C PRO A 76 7.25 21.97 21.76
N ALA A 77 6.66 20.77 21.73
CA ALA A 77 6.11 20.14 20.52
C ALA A 77 7.14 19.72 19.47
N ARG A 78 7.74 18.53 19.69
CA ARG A 78 8.35 17.75 18.60
C ARG A 78 7.26 17.44 17.57
N VAL A 79 7.23 18.26 16.53
CA VAL A 79 6.33 18.25 15.38
C VAL A 79 6.07 16.81 14.95
N VAL A 80 4.81 16.39 15.01
CA VAL A 80 4.31 15.22 14.29
C VAL A 80 4.64 15.49 12.82
N ARG A 81 5.71 14.88 12.29
CA ARG A 81 6.02 14.98 10.87
C ARG A 81 4.88 14.30 10.12
N GLU A 82 3.96 15.11 9.61
CA GLU A 82 3.17 14.79 8.43
C GLU A 82 4.21 14.48 7.35
N GLN A 83 4.51 13.21 7.11
CA GLN A 83 5.39 12.85 6.02
C GLN A 83 4.64 13.20 4.75
N GLU A 84 4.99 14.33 4.14
CA GLU A 84 4.56 14.65 2.79
C GLU A 84 5.01 13.52 1.87
N VAL A 85 4.01 12.90 1.23
CA VAL A 85 4.22 11.81 0.29
C VAL A 85 5.02 12.35 -0.91
N PRO A 86 6.03 11.62 -1.43
CA PRO A 86 6.86 12.10 -2.53
C PRO A 86 6.06 12.60 -3.73
N GLU A 87 6.59 13.61 -4.43
CA GLU A 87 5.90 14.40 -5.45
C GLU A 87 5.33 13.60 -6.65
N GLU A 88 5.91 12.43 -6.96
CA GLU A 88 5.42 11.52 -8.00
C GLU A 88 4.14 10.77 -7.60
N GLU A 89 3.83 10.65 -6.29
CA GLU A 89 2.58 10.09 -5.79
C GLU A 89 1.50 11.18 -5.59
N ARG A 90 1.85 12.49 -5.62
CA ARG A 90 0.98 13.64 -5.24
C ARG A 90 -0.29 13.88 -6.06
N HIS A 91 -0.58 13.13 -7.12
CA HIS A 91 -1.68 13.53 -8.00
C HIS A 91 -3.07 13.45 -7.34
N ASP A 92 -3.20 12.81 -6.17
CA ASP A 92 -4.50 12.58 -5.54
C ASP A 92 -4.56 12.59 -3.99
N HIS A 93 -3.48 12.99 -3.30
CA HIS A 93 -3.35 12.87 -1.84
C HIS A 93 -4.17 13.85 -1.00
N ARG A 94 -4.90 14.81 -1.58
CA ARG A 94 -5.85 15.62 -0.78
C ARG A 94 -6.92 14.75 -0.09
N ARG A 95 -7.10 13.52 -0.59
CA ARG A 95 -8.02 12.53 -0.01
C ARG A 95 -7.44 11.72 1.12
N TRP A 96 -6.13 11.42 1.13
CA TRP A 96 -5.51 10.53 2.12
C TRP A 96 -4.52 11.27 3.02
N VAL A 97 -4.71 11.13 4.33
CA VAL A 97 -3.84 11.71 5.34
C VAL A 97 -3.22 10.59 6.16
N PHE A 98 -1.89 10.47 6.09
CA PHE A 98 -1.11 9.51 6.87
C PHE A 98 -0.28 10.25 7.91
N ARG A 99 -0.38 9.83 9.16
CA ARG A 99 0.38 10.41 10.26
C ARG A 99 1.21 9.35 10.95
N THR A 100 2.39 9.76 11.37
CA THR A 100 3.28 8.94 12.18
C THR A 100 3.35 9.48 13.62
N ASP A 101 3.83 8.68 14.55
CA ASP A 101 4.19 9.17 15.88
C ASP A 101 5.60 9.79 15.89
N ALA A 102 6.05 10.25 17.06
CA ALA A 102 7.37 10.87 17.20
C ALA A 102 8.56 9.92 16.90
N ARG A 103 8.29 8.61 16.75
CA ARG A 103 9.25 7.58 16.36
C ARG A 103 9.04 7.14 14.91
N GLY A 104 8.29 7.89 14.11
CA GLY A 104 8.01 7.58 12.70
C GLY A 104 7.20 6.31 12.47
N ARG A 105 6.57 5.75 13.51
CA ARG A 105 5.68 4.60 13.37
C ARG A 105 4.31 5.08 12.87
N PRO A 106 3.62 4.36 11.98
CA PRO A 106 2.26 4.72 11.56
C PRO A 106 1.31 4.89 12.73
N LYS A 107 0.60 6.00 12.79
CA LYS A 107 -0.33 6.35 13.87
C LYS A 107 -1.77 6.41 13.38
N THR A 108 -2.01 7.10 12.27
CA THR A 108 -3.34 7.19 11.66
C THR A 108 -3.25 7.20 10.15
N ALA A 109 -4.22 6.57 9.50
CA ALA A 109 -4.48 6.69 8.08
C ALA A 109 -5.95 7.07 7.89
N THR A 110 -6.23 8.20 7.24
CA THR A 110 -7.58 8.69 6.98
C THR A 110 -7.77 8.92 5.49
N ALA A 111 -8.94 8.52 4.95
CA ALA A 111 -9.35 8.84 3.58
C ALA A 111 -10.68 9.60 3.59
N LYS A 112 -10.74 10.77 2.93
CA LYS A 112 -11.92 11.62 2.81
C LYS A 112 -11.91 12.46 1.51
N PRO A 113 -12.74 12.12 0.50
CA PRO A 113 -13.48 10.86 0.38
C PRO A 113 -12.54 9.67 0.13
N LEU A 114 -13.01 8.47 0.43
CA LEU A 114 -12.32 7.22 0.05
C LEU A 114 -12.43 7.01 -1.47
N ALA A 115 -11.42 6.38 -2.09
CA ALA A 115 -11.46 6.00 -3.50
C ALA A 115 -11.04 4.54 -3.70
N ALA A 116 -11.59 3.90 -4.73
CA ALA A 116 -11.24 2.54 -5.12
C ALA A 116 -10.28 2.54 -6.31
N GLY A 117 -9.54 1.46 -6.46
CA GLY A 117 -8.64 1.23 -7.59
C GLY A 117 -7.34 0.58 -7.14
N ALA A 118 -6.56 0.12 -8.11
CA ALA A 118 -5.25 -0.45 -7.83
C ALA A 118 -4.26 0.66 -7.44
N GLY A 119 -3.82 0.67 -6.18
CA GLY A 119 -2.60 1.35 -5.77
C GLY A 119 -1.36 0.65 -6.34
N HIS A 120 -0.18 1.27 -6.21
CA HIS A 120 1.07 0.67 -6.67
C HIS A 120 1.47 -0.52 -5.76
N PRO A 121 1.62 -1.74 -6.32
CA PRO A 121 2.09 -2.89 -5.55
C PRO A 121 3.58 -2.73 -5.24
N ASP A 122 3.97 -3.06 -4.01
CA ASP A 122 5.36 -3.26 -3.63
C ASP A 122 5.47 -4.48 -2.71
N PRO A 123 5.61 -5.69 -3.29
CA PRO A 123 5.66 -6.92 -2.52
C PRO A 123 6.85 -6.98 -1.55
N GLN A 124 7.98 -6.37 -1.91
CA GLN A 124 9.18 -6.35 -1.06
C GLN A 124 8.92 -5.50 0.19
N CYS A 125 8.34 -4.31 0.02
CA CYS A 125 7.93 -3.46 1.12
C CYS A 125 7.03 -4.16 2.13
N ARG A 126 6.06 -4.91 1.60
CA ARG A 126 5.08 -5.65 2.38
C ARG A 126 5.75 -6.78 3.15
N ALA A 127 6.69 -7.49 2.53
CA ALA A 127 7.47 -8.53 3.18
C ALA A 127 8.37 -7.97 4.29
N ASP A 128 9.12 -6.90 3.99
CA ASP A 128 10.03 -6.26 4.96
C ASP A 128 9.29 -5.79 6.21
N VAL A 129 8.13 -5.14 6.04
CA VAL A 129 7.32 -4.70 7.19
C VAL A 129 6.74 -5.90 7.95
N GLY A 130 6.33 -6.97 7.27
CA GLY A 130 5.90 -8.21 7.93
C GLY A 130 7.01 -8.82 8.78
N HIS A 131 8.24 -8.85 8.26
CA HIS A 131 9.41 -9.38 8.98
C HIS A 131 9.72 -8.66 10.28
N PHE A 132 9.35 -7.38 10.43
CA PHE A 132 9.49 -6.68 11.72
C PHE A 132 8.64 -7.31 12.85
N GLY A 133 7.56 -8.03 12.49
CA GLY A 133 6.75 -8.81 13.44
C GLY A 133 7.22 -10.24 13.66
N GLY A 134 8.09 -10.75 12.79
CA GLY A 134 8.51 -12.16 12.78
C GLY A 134 7.44 -13.10 12.21
N THR A 135 7.57 -14.39 12.53
CA THR A 135 6.69 -15.45 12.02
C THR A 135 5.21 -15.18 12.33
N GLY A 136 4.36 -15.26 11.32
CA GLY A 136 2.91 -15.05 11.43
C GLY A 136 2.44 -13.60 11.25
N TYR A 137 3.35 -12.65 11.02
CA TYR A 137 2.97 -11.29 10.65
C TYR A 137 3.08 -11.05 9.15
N ASP A 138 2.10 -10.33 8.61
CA ASP A 138 2.15 -9.73 7.28
C ASP A 138 2.51 -8.24 7.40
N GLY A 139 3.02 -7.64 6.32
CA GLY A 139 2.93 -6.18 6.15
C GLY A 139 1.48 -5.80 5.84
N GLY A 140 0.70 -5.51 6.87
CA GLY A 140 -0.71 -5.14 6.75
C GLY A 140 -0.86 -3.67 6.37
N HIS A 141 -1.69 -3.39 5.37
CA HIS A 141 -2.06 -2.01 5.01
C HIS A 141 -3.03 -1.43 6.03
N LEU A 142 -2.86 -0.16 6.41
CA LEU A 142 -3.89 0.56 7.18
C LEU A 142 -5.08 0.95 6.29
N ILE A 143 -4.80 1.34 5.05
CA ILE A 143 -5.77 1.47 3.97
C ILE A 143 -5.29 0.57 2.83
N ALA A 144 -6.11 -0.41 2.45
CA ALA A 144 -5.81 -1.36 1.40
C ALA A 144 -5.30 -0.71 0.12
N GLN A 145 -4.38 -1.40 -0.56
CA GLN A 145 -3.94 -1.05 -1.91
C GLN A 145 -5.11 -0.92 -2.90
N THR A 146 -6.13 -1.75 -2.76
CA THR A 146 -7.36 -1.72 -3.60
C THR A 146 -8.30 -0.55 -3.27
N LEU A 147 -8.02 0.16 -2.18
CA LEU A 147 -8.60 1.45 -1.80
C LEU A 147 -7.60 2.60 -2.07
N ARG A 148 -6.69 2.38 -3.03
CA ARG A 148 -5.58 3.27 -3.41
C ARG A 148 -4.63 3.64 -2.26
N GLY A 149 -4.63 2.89 -1.16
CA GLY A 149 -3.63 3.08 -0.11
C GLY A 149 -2.23 2.74 -0.63
N PRO A 150 -1.21 3.58 -0.36
CA PRO A 150 0.14 3.36 -0.86
C PRO A 150 0.79 2.17 -0.15
N THR A 151 1.59 1.37 -0.87
CA THR A 151 2.40 0.30 -0.28
C THR A 151 3.72 0.87 0.23
N ARG A 152 3.63 1.65 1.32
CA ARG A 152 4.75 2.41 1.90
C ARG A 152 4.74 2.32 3.42
N ARG A 153 5.89 2.57 4.06
CA ARG A 153 6.08 2.41 5.51
C ARG A 153 5.07 3.18 6.36
N HIS A 154 4.60 4.36 5.94
CA HIS A 154 3.62 5.16 6.66
C HIS A 154 2.19 4.58 6.62
N ASN A 155 1.91 3.62 5.73
CA ASN A 155 0.62 2.93 5.58
C ASN A 155 0.73 1.41 5.83
N LEU A 156 1.90 0.90 6.20
CA LEU A 156 2.12 -0.53 6.47
C LEU A 156 2.53 -0.75 7.91
N VAL A 157 2.05 -1.83 8.53
CA VAL A 157 2.44 -2.25 9.88
C VAL A 157 2.60 -3.76 9.95
N PRO A 158 3.42 -4.29 10.88
CA PRO A 158 3.38 -5.72 11.18
C PRO A 158 1.98 -6.04 11.71
N GLN A 159 1.22 -6.84 10.98
CA GLN A 159 -0.14 -7.22 11.32
C GLN A 159 -0.27 -8.74 11.34
N TRP A 160 -0.82 -9.28 12.44
CA TRP A 160 -1.00 -10.73 12.58
C TRP A 160 -1.87 -11.27 11.44
N HIS A 161 -1.40 -12.33 10.77
CA HIS A 161 -1.92 -12.76 9.46
C HIS A 161 -3.42 -13.09 9.47
N THR A 162 -3.95 -13.70 10.54
CA THR A 162 -5.38 -14.03 10.63
C THR A 162 -6.26 -12.79 10.75
N ILE A 163 -5.72 -11.68 11.28
CA ILE A 163 -6.42 -10.40 11.39
C ILE A 163 -6.37 -9.68 10.05
N ASN A 164 -5.16 -9.55 9.49
CA ASN A 164 -4.91 -8.90 8.20
C ASN A 164 -5.78 -9.50 7.10
N ARG A 165 -5.71 -10.83 6.93
CA ARG A 165 -6.44 -11.55 5.87
C ARG A 165 -7.90 -11.85 6.24
N GLY A 166 -8.25 -11.71 7.52
CA GLY A 166 -9.58 -12.01 8.06
C GLY A 166 -10.43 -10.75 8.24
N ILE A 167 -10.78 -10.43 9.49
CA ILE A 167 -11.74 -9.35 9.81
C ILE A 167 -11.30 -7.96 9.31
N TYR A 168 -9.99 -7.66 9.25
CA TYR A 168 -9.53 -6.38 8.71
C TYR A 168 -9.82 -6.28 7.21
N HIS A 169 -9.46 -7.31 6.44
CA HIS A 169 -9.80 -7.42 5.03
C HIS A 169 -11.32 -7.42 4.78
N SER A 170 -12.12 -8.07 5.63
CA SER A 170 -13.60 -8.00 5.56
C SER A 170 -14.10 -6.56 5.73
N PHE A 171 -13.53 -5.79 6.66
CA PHE A 171 -13.85 -4.37 6.87
C PHE A 171 -13.53 -3.51 5.64
N GLU A 172 -12.38 -3.74 5.01
CA GLU A 172 -11.99 -3.04 3.78
C GLU A 172 -12.89 -3.40 2.59
N ASN A 173 -13.31 -4.66 2.48
CA ASN A 173 -14.24 -5.08 1.44
C ASN A 173 -15.66 -4.52 1.66
N ALA A 174 -16.11 -4.41 2.91
CA ALA A 174 -17.33 -3.70 3.26
C ALA A 174 -17.26 -2.22 2.84
N ALA A 175 -16.14 -1.55 3.11
CA ALA A 175 -15.91 -0.19 2.65
C ALA A 175 -15.96 -0.08 1.12
N LYS A 176 -15.35 -1.02 0.38
CA LYS A 176 -15.43 -1.05 -1.10
C LYS A 176 -16.86 -1.19 -1.60
N LYS A 177 -17.65 -2.12 -1.03
CA LYS A 177 -19.05 -2.31 -1.40
C LYS A 177 -19.87 -1.02 -1.23
N CYS A 178 -19.71 -0.36 -0.08
CA CYS A 178 -20.37 0.94 0.17
C CYS A 178 -19.84 2.06 -0.74
N LEU A 179 -18.54 2.04 -1.05
CA LEU A 179 -17.93 3.04 -1.92
C LEU A 179 -18.43 2.91 -3.37
N ALA A 180 -18.72 1.70 -3.85
CA ALA A 180 -19.31 1.46 -5.16
C ALA A 180 -20.70 2.10 -5.32
N LYS A 181 -21.40 2.38 -4.21
CA LYS A 181 -22.66 3.12 -4.18
C LYS A 181 -22.47 4.63 -3.92
N GLY A 182 -21.22 5.11 -3.87
CA GLY A 182 -20.88 6.50 -3.55
C GLY A 182 -21.12 6.87 -2.08
N GLN A 183 -21.25 5.89 -1.19
CA GLN A 183 -21.69 6.15 0.18
C GLN A 183 -20.55 6.41 1.16
N VAL A 184 -19.34 5.89 0.98
CA VAL A 184 -18.27 6.10 1.99
C VAL A 184 -17.78 7.55 2.00
N GLN A 185 -17.98 8.24 3.12
CA GLN A 185 -17.52 9.61 3.34
C GLN A 185 -16.12 9.67 3.93
N VAL A 186 -15.87 8.84 4.94
CA VAL A 186 -14.61 8.83 5.70
C VAL A 186 -14.25 7.39 6.03
N TYR A 187 -12.98 7.03 5.84
CA TYR A 187 -12.38 5.83 6.39
C TYR A 187 -11.21 6.25 7.28
N THR A 188 -11.08 5.67 8.48
CA THR A 188 -9.97 5.95 9.38
C THR A 188 -9.48 4.68 10.04
N ALA A 189 -8.18 4.41 9.92
CA ALA A 189 -7.45 3.43 10.70
C ALA A 189 -6.53 4.14 11.69
N THR A 190 -6.54 3.70 12.95
CA THR A 190 -5.68 4.19 14.04
C THR A 190 -4.92 3.03 14.64
N VAL A 191 -3.64 3.25 14.89
CA VAL A 191 -2.70 2.24 15.38
C VAL A 191 -2.26 2.59 16.80
N PHE A 192 -2.19 1.58 17.66
CA PHE A 192 -1.76 1.72 19.04
C PHE A 192 -0.59 0.77 19.30
N TYR A 193 0.44 1.26 19.98
CA TYR A 193 1.67 0.53 20.29
C TYR A 193 1.82 0.29 21.79
N PRO A 194 2.58 -0.75 22.19
CA PRO A 194 2.94 -0.99 23.58
C PRO A 194 3.49 0.24 24.29
N ARG A 195 3.14 0.39 25.57
CA ARG A 195 3.62 1.47 26.42
C ARG A 195 5.13 1.42 26.66
N SER A 196 5.75 0.24 26.52
CA SER A 196 7.21 0.06 26.55
C SER A 196 7.94 0.84 25.45
N GLY A 197 7.20 1.40 24.49
CA GLY A 197 7.65 2.54 23.68
C GLY A 197 8.42 2.17 22.42
N ASP A 198 9.20 1.09 22.44
CA ASP A 198 10.17 0.80 21.37
C ASP A 198 9.66 -0.19 20.32
N SER A 199 8.55 -0.88 20.58
CA SER A 199 7.99 -1.84 19.63
C SER A 199 7.52 -1.16 18.33
N VAL A 200 7.90 -1.73 17.19
CA VAL A 200 7.32 -1.39 15.87
C VAL A 200 6.09 -2.24 15.52
N ILE A 201 5.75 -3.20 16.38
CA ILE A 201 4.58 -4.07 16.30
C ILE A 201 3.45 -3.39 17.10
N PRO A 202 2.32 -3.06 16.46
CA PRO A 202 1.14 -2.55 17.16
C PRO A 202 0.59 -3.55 18.18
N ASP A 203 -0.01 -3.06 19.27
CA ASP A 203 -0.83 -3.85 20.19
C ASP A 203 -2.23 -4.11 19.61
N HIS A 204 -2.81 -3.06 19.00
CA HIS A 204 -4.16 -3.10 18.50
C HIS A 204 -4.43 -1.99 17.48
N PHE A 205 -5.53 -2.16 16.75
CA PHE A 205 -6.03 -1.24 15.75
C PHE A 205 -7.44 -0.80 16.12
N LYS A 206 -7.79 0.41 15.72
CA LYS A 206 -9.17 0.85 15.60
C LYS A 206 -9.38 1.27 14.15
N THR A 207 -10.27 0.60 13.43
CA THR A 207 -10.67 1.05 12.09
C THR A 207 -12.15 1.41 12.09
N SER A 208 -12.49 2.42 11.30
CA SER A 208 -13.84 2.95 11.21
C SER A 208 -14.15 3.49 9.83
N MET A 209 -15.43 3.46 9.46
CA MET A 209 -15.95 4.09 8.25
C MET A 209 -17.27 4.78 8.53
N THR A 210 -17.49 5.91 7.87
CA THR A 210 -18.77 6.61 7.83
C THR A 210 -19.34 6.50 6.43
N VAL A 211 -20.60 6.10 6.31
CA VAL A 211 -21.29 6.01 5.02
C VAL A 211 -22.49 6.95 4.99
N LYS A 212 -22.79 7.47 3.80
CA LYS A 212 -23.92 8.32 3.47
C LYS A 212 -25.12 7.43 3.16
N ALA A 213 -25.65 6.77 4.18
CA ALA A 213 -26.90 6.02 4.10
C ALA A 213 -27.83 6.48 5.24
N PRO A 214 -29.14 6.67 4.98
CA PRO A 214 -30.10 6.90 6.05
C PRO A 214 -30.00 5.73 7.04
N ASN A 215 -29.86 6.05 8.33
CA ASN A 215 -29.74 5.11 9.46
C ASN A 215 -28.42 4.31 9.58
N PHE A 216 -27.36 4.65 8.83
CA PHE A 216 -26.04 4.06 9.07
C PHE A 216 -25.12 5.02 9.82
N HIS A 217 -24.89 4.72 11.10
CA HIS A 217 -23.89 5.40 11.91
C HIS A 217 -22.48 4.87 11.59
N ALA A 218 -21.46 5.66 11.92
CA ALA A 218 -20.06 5.26 11.76
C ALA A 218 -19.82 3.86 12.34
N LYS A 219 -19.35 2.92 11.50
CA LYS A 219 -18.99 1.58 11.96
C LYS A 219 -17.55 1.59 12.40
N LYS A 220 -17.29 0.99 13.55
CA LYS A 220 -15.98 0.95 14.19
C LYS A 220 -15.72 -0.44 14.72
N ILE A 221 -14.54 -0.96 14.44
CA ILE A 221 -14.04 -2.20 15.03
C ILE A 221 -12.71 -1.93 15.74
N THR A 222 -12.48 -2.65 16.83
CA THR A 222 -11.21 -2.67 17.56
C THR A 222 -10.63 -4.07 17.50
N LEU A 223 -9.37 -4.21 17.13
CA LEU A 223 -8.73 -5.49 16.85
C LEU A 223 -7.38 -5.56 17.58
N LYS A 224 -7.21 -6.54 18.47
CA LYS A 224 -5.91 -6.84 19.12
C LYS A 224 -4.98 -7.51 18.13
N ASN A 225 -3.75 -7.05 17.98
CA ASN A 225 -2.79 -7.50 16.98
C ASN A 225 -1.92 -8.68 17.46
N ILE A 226 -2.55 -9.67 18.07
CA ILE A 226 -1.85 -10.85 18.62
C ILE A 226 -2.67 -12.11 18.31
N PRO A 227 -2.04 -13.30 18.24
CA PRO A 227 -2.71 -14.54 17.90
C PRO A 227 -3.93 -14.82 18.79
N ASN A 228 -5.02 -15.31 18.19
CA ASN A 228 -6.23 -15.82 18.87
C ASN A 228 -6.87 -14.89 19.92
N SER A 229 -6.56 -13.60 19.89
CA SER A 229 -7.01 -12.64 20.92
C SER A 229 -8.29 -11.90 20.57
N ASN A 230 -8.73 -11.99 19.32
CA ASN A 230 -10.00 -11.45 18.86
C ASN A 230 -11.02 -12.59 18.90
N ALA A 231 -11.69 -12.76 20.04
CA ALA A 231 -12.83 -13.66 20.11
C ALA A 231 -13.92 -13.20 19.14
N ASN A 232 -14.67 -14.16 18.58
CA ASN A 232 -15.88 -13.91 17.80
C ASN A 232 -15.68 -13.07 16.53
N THR A 233 -14.52 -13.17 15.86
CA THR A 233 -14.31 -12.47 14.58
C THR A 233 -15.35 -12.82 13.54
N ASP A 234 -15.91 -14.04 13.56
CA ASP A 234 -16.94 -14.43 12.61
C ASP A 234 -18.28 -13.76 12.90
N ALA A 235 -18.67 -13.64 14.18
CA ALA A 235 -19.84 -12.84 14.55
C ALA A 235 -19.66 -11.37 14.16
N LEU A 236 -18.45 -10.81 14.30
CA LEU A 236 -18.14 -9.45 13.84
C LEU A 236 -18.24 -9.32 12.31
N LYS A 237 -17.79 -10.31 11.54
CA LYS A 237 -17.96 -10.34 10.08
C LYS A 237 -19.44 -10.39 9.70
N THR A 238 -20.22 -11.27 10.33
CA THR A 238 -21.67 -11.37 10.10
C THR A 238 -22.37 -10.06 10.41
N GLN A 239 -22.06 -9.44 11.54
CA GLN A 239 -22.63 -8.14 11.91
C GLN A 239 -22.28 -7.06 10.89
N LEU A 240 -21.00 -7.01 10.46
CA LEU A 240 -20.54 -6.08 9.45
C LEU A 240 -21.27 -6.29 8.12
N ASP A 241 -21.45 -7.53 7.66
CA ASP A 241 -22.18 -7.82 6.43
C ASP A 241 -23.65 -7.42 6.52
N ASN A 242 -24.30 -7.65 7.67
CA ASN A 242 -25.69 -7.23 7.90
C ASN A 242 -25.81 -5.70 7.90
N ASP A 243 -24.88 -5.00 8.53
CA ASP A 243 -24.82 -3.54 8.55
C ASP A 243 -24.67 -2.97 7.13
N VAL A 244 -23.75 -3.54 6.34
CA VAL A 244 -23.50 -3.17 4.95
C VAL A 244 -24.75 -3.39 4.10
N LYS A 245 -25.46 -4.51 4.27
CA LYS A 245 -26.74 -4.77 3.61
C LYS A 245 -27.80 -3.74 4.01
N ALA A 246 -27.94 -3.45 5.29
CA ALA A 246 -28.89 -2.46 5.80
C ALA A 246 -28.61 -1.04 5.28
N ALA A 247 -27.35 -0.73 4.98
CA ALA A 247 -26.95 0.53 4.35
C ALA A 247 -27.25 0.62 2.85
N GLY A 248 -27.73 -0.47 2.23
CA GLY A 248 -27.89 -0.57 0.78
C GLY A 248 -26.58 -0.81 0.01
N CYS A 249 -25.49 -1.12 0.72
CA CYS A 249 -24.18 -1.38 0.14
C CYS A 249 -24.04 -2.84 -0.35
N THR A 250 -25.01 -3.36 -1.09
CA THR A 250 -24.92 -4.72 -1.65
C THR A 250 -24.08 -4.73 -2.92
N SER A 251 -23.35 -5.83 -3.13
CA SER A 251 -22.65 -6.15 -4.39
C SER A 251 -23.61 -6.20 -5.56
#